data_AF-M7N7E2-F1
#
_entry.id   AF-M7N7E2-F1
#
_cell.length_a   1.000
_cell.length_b   1.000
_cell.length_c   1.000
_cell.angle_alpha   90.00
_cell.angle_beta   90.00
_cell.angle_gamma   90.00
#
_symmetry.space_group_name_H-M   'P 1'
#
loop_
_entity.id
_entity.type
_entity.pdbx_description
1 polymer ?
#
loop_
_entity_poly.entity_id
_entity_poly.type
_entity_poly.pdbx_seq_one_letter_code
_entity_poly.pdbx_strand_id
1 'polypeptide(L)'
;MLNSSSAVSLLCSPPAETALKPRSKQLKDSLETIVELDFLQNCMTTVTEDHKKEAHAFYKEALTLLNESGAKYLMGGGFAIFHYTGIYRDTKDLDIFCKSSEYPKIMKKFAENGYRTELTDVRWLAKVFKGDHFMDIIFDTVNNICTVDDSWFEHATEGVLFDTPVLYLPAEELLWCKIYVQNREHFDGADVNHILLRWGKKLDWKRILDRLDQHWHLLLAQIIMFQFIYPADYREIVPKWLFDELMERAQQQYDLPSAKERVCRGPIIDQTQYKIDIKEWDYKVTTIMTV
;
A
#
# COMPACT_ATOMS: atom_id res chain seq x y z
N MET A 1 -62.05 -7.63 -34.70
CA MET A 1 -61.16 -8.71 -34.20
C MET A 1 -60.91 -8.44 -32.72
N LEU A 2 -61.32 -9.39 -31.89
CA LEU A 2 -61.07 -9.56 -30.45
C LEU A 2 -59.54 -9.53 -30.17
N ASN A 3 -58.97 -9.12 -29.03
CA ASN A 3 -59.27 -9.39 -27.61
C ASN A 3 -58.42 -8.43 -26.72
N SER A 4 -59.00 -7.73 -25.72
CA SER A 4 -59.12 -8.04 -24.26
C SER A 4 -57.80 -7.98 -23.48
N SER A 5 -57.53 -7.07 -22.52
CA SER A 5 -58.20 -6.63 -21.27
C SER A 5 -57.60 -7.29 -20.01
N SER A 6 -56.99 -6.44 -19.18
CA SER A 6 -57.12 -6.27 -17.72
C SER A 6 -56.85 -7.39 -16.69
N ALA A 7 -56.13 -6.94 -15.66
CA ALA A 7 -55.90 -7.40 -14.28
C ALA A 7 -56.97 -8.26 -13.58
N VAL A 8 -56.51 -9.16 -12.69
CA VAL A 8 -57.20 -9.56 -11.45
C VAL A 8 -56.17 -9.93 -10.36
N SER A 9 -56.34 -9.36 -9.17
CA SER A 9 -55.72 -9.70 -7.87
C SER A 9 -56.44 -10.87 -7.19
N LEU A 10 -55.73 -11.75 -6.46
CA LEU A 10 -56.35 -12.55 -5.39
C LEU A 10 -55.34 -12.92 -4.28
N LEU A 11 -55.75 -12.59 -3.06
CA LEU A 11 -55.19 -12.98 -1.76
C LEU A 11 -55.57 -14.42 -1.41
N CYS A 12 -54.68 -15.19 -0.74
CA CYS A 12 -55.04 -16.11 0.34
C CYS A 12 -53.80 -16.72 1.05
N SER A 13 -53.92 -16.87 2.38
CA SER A 13 -52.92 -17.18 3.42
C SER A 13 -52.42 -18.65 3.49
N PRO A 14 -51.39 -18.98 4.31
CA PRO A 14 -50.71 -20.30 4.30
C PRO A 14 -51.27 -21.30 5.35
N PRO A 15 -50.96 -22.61 5.26
CA PRO A 15 -51.24 -23.55 6.35
C PRO A 15 -50.00 -23.99 7.16
N ALA A 16 -50.22 -23.96 8.48
CA ALA A 16 -49.63 -24.56 9.68
C ALA A 16 -48.42 -25.54 9.66
N GLU A 17 -47.59 -25.36 10.71
CA GLU A 17 -46.58 -26.29 11.25
C GLU A 17 -47.16 -27.61 11.79
N THR A 18 -46.36 -28.69 11.73
CA THR A 18 -46.43 -29.78 12.72
C THR A 18 -45.04 -30.38 12.96
N ALA A 19 -44.69 -30.49 14.25
CA ALA A 19 -43.38 -30.90 14.75
C ALA A 19 -43.22 -32.43 14.82
N LEU A 20 -42.00 -32.91 14.58
CA LEU A 20 -41.51 -34.25 14.95
C LEU A 20 -40.07 -34.14 15.47
N LYS A 21 -39.84 -34.66 16.69
CA LYS A 21 -38.56 -34.71 17.44
C LYS A 21 -37.91 -36.12 17.34
N PRO A 22 -36.64 -36.29 17.76
CA PRO A 22 -35.60 -36.99 16.98
C PRO A 22 -35.27 -38.41 17.45
N ARG A 23 -34.50 -39.17 16.64
CA ARG A 23 -33.80 -40.38 17.12
C ARG A 23 -32.41 -40.58 16.48
N SER A 24 -31.44 -40.69 17.39
CA SER A 24 -30.13 -41.37 17.37
C SER A 24 -28.97 -40.85 16.48
N LYS A 25 -27.95 -40.41 17.21
CA LYS A 25 -26.54 -40.13 16.91
C LYS A 25 -25.75 -41.40 17.28
N GLN A 26 -25.02 -42.01 16.34
CA GLN A 26 -23.78 -42.82 16.50
C GLN A 26 -23.57 -43.75 15.29
N LEU A 27 -22.30 -43.90 14.86
CA LEU A 27 -21.74 -44.83 13.86
C LEU A 27 -21.49 -44.33 12.42
N LYS A 28 -21.05 -43.06 12.23
CA LYS A 28 -20.40 -42.63 10.97
C LYS A 28 -19.20 -41.68 11.14
N ASP A 29 -18.63 -41.62 12.33
CA ASP A 29 -17.29 -41.04 12.54
C ASP A 29 -16.34 -42.21 12.73
N SER A 30 -15.38 -42.45 11.82
CA SER A 30 -14.05 -43.05 12.13
C SER A 30 -13.20 -43.50 10.91
N LEU A 31 -13.68 -43.53 9.66
CA LEU A 31 -12.90 -44.18 8.57
C LEU A 31 -12.65 -43.38 7.29
N GLU A 32 -13.22 -42.17 7.11
CA GLU A 32 -12.96 -41.36 5.90
C GLU A 32 -12.03 -40.16 6.13
N THR A 33 -11.54 -39.91 7.34
CA THR A 33 -10.74 -38.70 7.65
C THR A 33 -9.24 -38.94 7.72
N ILE A 34 -8.76 -40.20 7.65
CA ILE A 34 -7.35 -40.52 7.98
C ILE A 34 -6.47 -40.78 6.74
N VAL A 35 -7.02 -40.91 5.52
CA VAL A 35 -6.20 -41.27 4.34
C VAL A 35 -6.00 -40.12 3.32
N GLU A 36 -6.78 -39.04 3.38
CA GLU A 36 -6.61 -37.89 2.46
C GLU A 36 -5.85 -36.69 3.03
N LEU A 37 -5.58 -36.64 4.35
CA LEU A 37 -4.92 -35.49 5.00
C LEU A 37 -3.39 -35.60 5.10
N ASP A 38 -2.81 -36.80 4.99
CA ASP A 38 -1.36 -36.97 5.20
C ASP A 38 -0.50 -36.96 3.92
N PHE A 39 -1.11 -37.06 2.73
CA PHE A 39 -0.33 -37.16 1.48
C PHE A 39 -0.13 -35.82 0.74
N LEU A 40 -0.99 -34.82 0.98
CA LEU A 40 -0.82 -33.47 0.42
C LEU A 40 -0.10 -32.49 1.37
N GLN A 41 -0.06 -32.79 2.67
CA GLN A 41 0.59 -31.94 3.69
C GLN A 41 2.13 -32.06 3.69
N ASN A 42 2.72 -33.10 3.08
CA ASN A 42 4.15 -33.41 3.22
C ASN A 42 5.05 -33.08 2.02
N CYS A 43 4.52 -32.58 0.90
CA CYS A 43 5.34 -32.26 -0.28
C CYS A 43 5.36 -30.75 -0.66
N MET A 44 4.51 -29.93 -0.04
CA MET A 44 4.46 -28.46 -0.26
C MET A 44 4.88 -27.62 0.97
N THR A 45 5.17 -28.25 2.10
CA THR A 45 5.47 -27.59 3.39
C THR A 45 6.97 -27.45 3.70
N THR A 46 7.83 -28.23 3.07
CA THR A 46 9.28 -28.19 3.32
C THR A 46 9.94 -27.03 2.57
N VAL A 47 9.60 -26.84 1.29
CA VAL A 47 10.10 -25.73 0.46
C VAL A 47 9.57 -24.38 0.98
N THR A 48 8.35 -24.32 1.51
CA THR A 48 7.78 -23.06 2.02
C THR A 48 8.35 -22.64 3.37
N GLU A 49 8.66 -23.57 4.27
CA GLU A 49 9.23 -23.20 5.57
C GLU A 49 10.75 -22.97 5.53
N ASP A 50 11.48 -23.67 4.69
CA ASP A 50 12.92 -23.42 4.57
C ASP A 50 13.19 -22.10 3.83
N HIS A 51 12.42 -21.76 2.80
CA HIS A 51 12.49 -20.44 2.17
C HIS A 51 12.11 -19.31 3.14
N LYS A 52 11.12 -19.51 4.02
CA LYS A 52 10.78 -18.52 5.05
C LYS A 52 11.88 -18.34 6.09
N LYS A 53 12.54 -19.43 6.50
CA LYS A 53 13.69 -19.36 7.41
C LYS A 53 14.88 -18.65 6.77
N GLU A 54 15.16 -18.93 5.50
CA GLU A 54 16.22 -18.26 4.74
C GLU A 54 15.93 -16.75 4.60
N ALA A 55 14.69 -16.37 4.25
CA ALA A 55 14.27 -14.98 4.20
C ALA A 55 14.37 -14.30 5.58
N HIS A 56 13.91 -14.95 6.66
CA HIS A 56 14.07 -14.45 8.03
C HIS A 56 15.54 -14.23 8.42
N ALA A 57 16.41 -15.18 8.09
CA ALA A 57 17.84 -15.06 8.37
C ALA A 57 18.44 -13.87 7.60
N PHE A 58 18.09 -13.72 6.33
CA PHE A 58 18.47 -12.56 5.52
C PHE A 58 17.98 -11.24 6.14
N TYR A 59 16.70 -11.14 6.52
CA TYR A 59 16.16 -9.91 7.09
C TYR A 59 16.82 -9.55 8.42
N LYS A 60 17.03 -10.51 9.32
CA LYS A 60 17.68 -10.28 10.61
C LYS A 60 19.13 -9.84 10.45
N GLU A 61 19.86 -10.45 9.53
CA GLU A 61 21.23 -10.05 9.21
C GLU A 61 21.29 -8.65 8.59
N ALA A 62 20.41 -8.35 7.61
CA ALA A 62 20.32 -7.04 6.98
C ALA A 62 20.00 -5.93 7.99
N LEU A 63 19.04 -6.15 8.89
CA LEU A 63 18.70 -5.20 9.96
C LEU A 63 19.86 -4.98 10.93
N THR A 64 20.60 -6.05 11.26
CA THR A 64 21.81 -5.95 12.09
C THR A 64 22.88 -5.08 11.41
N LEU A 65 23.15 -5.34 10.13
CA LEU A 65 24.13 -4.56 9.34
C LEU A 65 23.70 -3.10 9.17
N LEU A 66 22.41 -2.83 8.99
CA LEU A 66 21.85 -1.48 8.95
C LEU A 66 22.15 -0.73 10.24
N ASN A 67 21.86 -1.32 11.39
CA ASN A 67 22.14 -0.71 12.70
C ASN A 67 23.64 -0.48 12.92
N GLU A 68 24.48 -1.43 12.52
CA GLU A 68 25.94 -1.29 12.61
C GLU A 68 26.53 -0.28 11.62
N SER A 69 25.81 0.08 10.54
CA SER A 69 26.28 1.07 9.57
C SER A 69 26.35 2.48 10.14
N GLY A 70 25.62 2.74 11.24
CA GLY A 70 25.46 4.07 11.82
C GLY A 70 24.64 5.05 10.96
N ALA A 71 24.05 4.57 9.86
CA ALA A 71 23.14 5.35 9.03
C ALA A 71 21.75 5.45 9.67
N LYS A 72 21.09 6.59 9.50
CA LYS A 72 19.68 6.74 9.87
C LYS A 72 18.80 6.19 8.76
N TYR A 73 17.91 5.26 9.10
CA TYR A 73 16.94 4.66 8.18
C TYR A 73 15.57 4.46 8.84
N LEU A 74 14.57 4.24 8.01
CA LEU A 74 13.18 3.94 8.39
C LEU A 74 12.73 2.69 7.65
N MET A 75 12.03 1.79 8.34
CA MET A 75 11.40 0.61 7.75
C MET A 75 10.14 1.01 7.00
N GLY A 76 10.08 0.67 5.72
CA GLY A 76 8.96 0.97 4.83
C GLY A 76 8.27 -0.27 4.28
N GLY A 77 7.63 -0.09 3.11
CA GLY A 77 7.10 -1.18 2.29
C GLY A 77 6.11 -2.10 3.01
N GLY A 78 6.17 -3.38 2.69
CA GLY A 78 5.28 -4.40 3.24
C GLY A 78 5.34 -4.53 4.77
N PHE A 79 6.52 -4.33 5.38
CA PHE A 79 6.68 -4.42 6.83
C PHE A 79 6.06 -3.23 7.56
N ALA A 80 6.14 -2.02 7.01
CA ALA A 80 5.43 -0.86 7.55
C ALA A 80 3.91 -1.02 7.40
N ILE A 81 3.43 -1.55 6.26
CA ILE A 81 2.01 -1.89 6.08
C ILE A 81 1.57 -2.91 7.13
N PHE A 82 2.34 -3.97 7.36
CA PHE A 82 2.05 -4.95 8.39
C PHE A 82 1.99 -4.33 9.77
N HIS A 83 2.92 -3.42 10.12
CA HIS A 83 2.90 -2.72 11.39
C HIS A 83 1.60 -1.93 11.63
N TYR A 84 1.14 -1.15 10.64
CA TYR A 84 -0.05 -0.30 10.81
C TYR A 84 -1.38 -1.01 10.61
N THR A 85 -1.41 -2.09 9.82
CA THR A 85 -2.66 -2.75 9.40
C THR A 85 -2.80 -4.18 9.92
N GLY A 86 -1.72 -4.82 10.33
CA GLY A 86 -1.66 -6.26 10.63
C GLY A 86 -1.78 -7.17 9.41
N ILE A 87 -1.85 -6.61 8.19
CA ILE A 87 -1.93 -7.38 6.95
C ILE A 87 -0.53 -7.86 6.59
N TYR A 88 -0.32 -9.16 6.69
CA TYR A 88 0.93 -9.79 6.28
C TYR A 88 0.90 -10.08 4.79
N ARG A 89 1.98 -9.74 4.09
CA ARG A 89 2.23 -10.16 2.71
C ARG A 89 3.59 -10.82 2.68
N ASP A 90 3.66 -11.91 1.93
CA ASP A 90 4.93 -12.54 1.63
C ASP A 90 5.71 -11.61 0.69
N THR A 91 6.49 -10.70 1.27
CA THR A 91 7.40 -9.82 0.54
C THR A 91 8.74 -10.51 0.44
N LYS A 92 9.31 -10.49 -0.76
CA LYS A 92 10.69 -10.96 -1.01
C LYS A 92 11.71 -9.84 -0.77
N ASP A 93 11.21 -8.63 -0.52
CA ASP A 93 11.93 -7.39 -0.60
C ASP A 93 11.87 -6.71 0.78
N LEU A 94 13.00 -6.21 1.24
CA LEU A 94 13.07 -5.33 2.40
C LEU A 94 13.13 -3.88 1.90
N ASP A 95 12.18 -3.03 2.27
CA ASP A 95 12.21 -1.61 1.89
C ASP A 95 12.67 -0.76 3.07
N ILE A 96 13.73 0.01 2.87
CA ILE A 96 14.18 1.01 3.83
C ILE A 96 14.27 2.39 3.20
N PHE A 97 13.90 3.40 3.97
CA PHE A 97 13.93 4.80 3.59
C PHE A 97 15.02 5.53 4.35
N CYS A 98 15.82 6.34 3.67
CA CYS A 98 16.87 7.15 4.31
C CYS A 98 17.07 8.46 3.57
N LYS A 99 17.74 9.44 4.19
CA LYS A 99 18.17 10.64 3.45
C LYS A 99 19.18 10.25 2.38
N SER A 100 19.24 11.00 1.28
CA SER A 100 20.20 10.76 0.20
C SER A 100 21.66 10.82 0.66
N SER A 101 21.96 11.53 1.75
CA SER A 101 23.29 11.54 2.37
C SER A 101 23.66 10.25 3.12
N GLU A 102 22.70 9.38 3.42
CA GLU A 102 22.88 8.19 4.25
C GLU A 102 23.10 6.91 3.44
N TYR A 103 22.48 6.78 2.26
CA TYR A 103 22.59 5.57 1.43
C TYR A 103 24.05 5.15 1.12
N PRO A 104 25.04 6.06 0.90
CA PRO A 104 26.40 5.64 0.61
C PRO A 104 27.05 4.86 1.77
N LYS A 105 26.72 5.21 3.02
CA LYS A 105 27.22 4.51 4.22
C LYS A 105 26.64 3.10 4.29
N ILE A 106 25.34 2.96 4.01
CA ILE A 106 24.63 1.68 3.97
C ILE A 106 25.25 0.80 2.88
N MET A 107 25.34 1.29 1.65
CA MET A 107 25.94 0.53 0.54
C MET A 107 27.36 0.06 0.86
N LYS A 108 28.20 0.95 1.40
CA LYS A 108 29.58 0.60 1.78
C LYS A 108 29.60 -0.52 2.83
N LYS A 109 28.82 -0.40 3.90
CA LYS A 109 28.75 -1.41 4.97
C LYS A 109 28.30 -2.77 4.41
N PHE A 110 27.30 -2.81 3.54
CA PHE A 110 26.83 -4.05 2.93
C PHE A 110 27.87 -4.66 1.97
N ALA A 111 28.52 -3.85 1.14
CA ALA A 111 29.60 -4.31 0.25
C ALA A 111 30.78 -4.92 1.02
N GLU A 112 31.18 -4.30 2.14
CA GLU A 112 32.23 -4.82 3.04
C GLU A 112 31.85 -6.16 3.68
N ASN A 113 30.56 -6.49 3.75
CA ASN A 113 30.05 -7.75 4.28
C ASN A 113 29.63 -8.75 3.18
N GLY A 114 30.14 -8.56 1.95
CA GLY A 114 29.98 -9.53 0.85
C GLY A 114 28.64 -9.45 0.11
N TYR A 115 27.83 -8.41 0.36
CA TYR A 115 26.61 -8.18 -0.42
C TYR A 115 26.96 -7.49 -1.74
N ARG A 116 26.21 -7.84 -2.79
CA ARG A 116 26.26 -7.11 -4.05
C ARG A 116 25.43 -5.84 -3.90
N THR A 117 25.99 -4.68 -4.23
CA THR A 117 25.29 -3.40 -4.12
C THR A 117 25.18 -2.71 -5.47
N GLU A 118 24.05 -2.10 -5.76
CA GLU A 118 23.80 -1.38 -7.02
C GLU A 118 23.17 -0.01 -6.74
N LEU A 119 23.73 1.05 -7.31
CA LEU A 119 23.06 2.35 -7.36
C LEU A 119 22.18 2.38 -8.60
N THR A 120 20.96 1.86 -8.47
CA THR A 120 20.04 1.65 -9.60
C THR A 120 19.61 2.97 -10.25
N ASP A 121 19.28 3.98 -9.43
CA ASP A 121 18.98 5.33 -9.88
C ASP A 121 19.47 6.32 -8.82
N VAL A 122 20.49 7.12 -9.17
CA VAL A 122 21.11 8.09 -8.27
C VAL A 122 20.13 9.13 -7.71
N ARG A 123 18.95 9.28 -8.31
CA ARG A 123 17.93 10.21 -7.85
C ARG A 123 17.10 9.66 -6.69
N TRP A 124 16.92 8.34 -6.59
CA TRP A 124 15.95 7.79 -5.63
C TRP A 124 16.21 6.38 -5.10
N LEU A 125 16.99 5.53 -5.78
CA LEU A 125 17.09 4.10 -5.46
C LEU A 125 18.51 3.53 -5.52
N ALA A 126 18.91 2.89 -4.43
CA ALA A 126 19.95 1.89 -4.41
C ALA A 126 19.38 0.53 -3.98
N LYS A 127 20.07 -0.55 -4.32
CA LYS A 127 19.69 -1.92 -3.97
C LYS A 127 20.89 -2.68 -3.40
N VAL A 128 20.62 -3.59 -2.47
CA VAL A 128 21.60 -4.58 -2.02
C VAL A 128 21.03 -5.99 -2.16
N PHE A 129 21.88 -6.96 -2.46
CA PHE A 129 21.48 -8.32 -2.82
C PHE A 129 22.31 -9.37 -2.09
N LYS A 130 21.65 -10.47 -1.73
CA LYS A 130 22.27 -11.71 -1.23
C LYS A 130 21.47 -12.92 -1.74
N GLY A 131 22.02 -13.61 -2.74
CA GLY A 131 21.28 -14.65 -3.45
C GLY A 131 20.05 -14.08 -4.15
N ASP A 132 18.89 -14.69 -3.91
CA ASP A 132 17.60 -14.27 -4.48
C ASP A 132 16.88 -13.18 -3.65
N HIS A 133 17.45 -12.78 -2.52
CA HIS A 133 16.89 -11.74 -1.65
C HIS A 133 17.54 -10.38 -1.91
N PHE A 134 16.74 -9.32 -1.77
CA PHE A 134 17.22 -7.96 -1.92
C PHE A 134 16.55 -6.97 -0.97
N MET A 135 17.22 -5.84 -0.77
CA MET A 135 16.72 -4.70 -0.01
C MET A 135 16.83 -3.45 -0.86
N ASP A 136 15.74 -2.70 -0.90
CA ASP A 136 15.62 -1.41 -1.56
C ASP A 136 15.95 -0.30 -0.57
N ILE A 137 16.92 0.53 -0.94
CA ILE A 137 17.36 1.71 -0.20
C ILE A 137 16.80 2.92 -0.94
N ILE A 138 15.68 3.43 -0.43
CA ILE A 138 14.86 4.46 -1.04
C ILE A 138 15.18 5.80 -0.37
N PHE A 139 15.53 6.81 -1.16
CA PHE A 139 15.83 8.15 -0.62
C PHE A 139 15.02 9.26 -1.28
N ASP A 140 14.23 8.92 -2.28
CA ASP A 140 13.14 9.70 -2.86
C ASP A 140 12.14 8.73 -3.52
N THR A 141 11.02 9.20 -4.03
CA THR A 141 10.16 8.44 -4.94
C THR A 141 10.56 8.67 -6.39
N VAL A 142 10.19 7.76 -7.29
CA VAL A 142 10.52 7.83 -8.73
C VAL A 142 10.08 9.14 -9.41
N ASN A 143 9.10 9.82 -8.84
CA ASN A 143 8.58 11.11 -9.31
C ASN A 143 9.21 12.33 -8.61
N ASN A 144 10.19 12.14 -7.72
CA ASN A 144 10.92 13.18 -6.97
C ASN A 144 9.99 14.07 -6.11
N ILE A 145 8.98 13.45 -5.49
CA ILE A 145 7.99 14.14 -4.65
C ILE A 145 8.20 13.82 -3.18
N CYS A 146 8.47 12.56 -2.84
CA CYS A 146 8.55 12.10 -1.46
C CYS A 146 10.02 11.96 -1.04
N THR A 147 10.76 13.07 -1.12
CA THR A 147 12.16 13.13 -0.66
C THR A 147 12.20 12.92 0.85
N VAL A 148 13.07 12.02 1.31
CA VAL A 148 13.23 11.74 2.74
C VAL A 148 13.93 12.93 3.42
N ASP A 149 13.22 13.58 4.34
CA ASP A 149 13.71 14.72 5.11
C ASP A 149 13.77 14.42 6.62
N ASP A 150 14.31 15.36 7.42
CA ASP A 150 14.47 15.15 8.87
C ASP A 150 13.13 14.96 9.60
N SER A 151 12.04 15.55 9.11
CA SER A 151 10.73 15.42 9.75
C SER A 151 10.17 14.00 9.64
N TRP A 152 10.63 13.17 8.69
CA TRP A 152 10.24 11.76 8.64
C TRP A 152 10.73 11.02 9.90
N PHE A 153 11.93 11.37 10.38
CA PHE A 153 12.53 10.78 11.58
C PHE A 153 11.93 11.35 12.87
N GLU A 154 11.55 12.63 12.88
CA GLU A 154 10.88 13.27 14.03
C GLU A 154 9.51 12.63 14.34
N HIS A 155 8.86 12.07 13.32
CA HIS A 155 7.54 11.44 13.43
C HIS A 155 7.58 9.91 13.31
N ALA A 156 8.78 9.31 13.28
CA ALA A 156 8.94 7.88 13.14
C ALA A 156 8.35 7.12 14.33
N THR A 157 7.85 5.91 14.07
CA THR A 157 7.32 5.04 15.13
C THR A 157 8.35 3.99 15.51
N GLU A 158 8.74 3.94 16.78
CA GLU A 158 9.62 2.89 17.29
C GLU A 158 8.93 1.52 17.27
N GLY A 159 9.69 0.48 16.95
CA GLY A 159 9.20 -0.89 17.08
C GLY A 159 10.30 -1.94 16.97
N VAL A 160 9.87 -3.19 16.83
CA VAL A 160 10.76 -4.35 16.75
C VAL A 160 10.35 -5.22 15.58
N LEU A 161 11.32 -5.55 14.72
CA LEU A 161 11.16 -6.45 13.59
C LEU A 161 12.26 -7.52 13.65
N PHE A 162 11.88 -8.80 13.65
CA PHE A 162 12.82 -9.94 13.78
C PHE A 162 13.82 -9.79 14.94
N ASP A 163 13.30 -9.47 16.13
CA ASP A 163 14.06 -9.17 17.36
C ASP A 163 15.03 -7.98 17.27
N THR A 164 14.91 -7.16 16.22
CA THR A 164 15.79 -6.03 15.98
C THR A 164 15.00 -4.72 16.17
N PRO A 165 15.48 -3.78 17.00
CA PRO A 165 14.90 -2.45 17.09
C PRO A 165 14.95 -1.75 15.74
N VAL A 166 13.83 -1.16 15.34
CA VAL A 166 13.69 -0.41 14.09
C VAL A 166 12.86 0.84 14.32
N LEU A 167 13.07 1.84 13.47
CA LEU A 167 12.14 2.95 13.29
C LEU A 167 11.28 2.66 12.07
N TYR A 168 9.97 2.65 12.22
CA TYR A 168 9.03 2.56 11.10
C TYR A 168 8.80 3.93 10.48
N LEU A 169 8.69 3.94 9.16
CA LEU A 169 8.21 5.07 8.39
C LEU A 169 6.87 5.55 8.97
N PRO A 170 6.65 6.85 9.22
CA PRO A 170 5.38 7.33 9.74
C PRO A 170 4.22 6.96 8.80
N ALA A 171 3.03 6.75 9.37
CA ALA A 171 1.87 6.30 8.59
C ALA A 171 1.44 7.34 7.55
N GLU A 172 1.62 8.63 7.85
CA GLU A 172 1.36 9.76 6.96
C GLU A 172 2.27 9.73 5.73
N GLU A 173 3.58 9.59 5.93
CA GLU A 173 4.56 9.45 4.84
C GLU A 173 4.37 8.15 4.05
N LEU A 174 4.06 7.04 4.70
CA LEU A 174 3.74 5.78 4.01
C LEU A 174 2.51 5.94 3.11
N LEU A 175 1.45 6.57 3.61
CA LEU A 175 0.26 6.90 2.83
C LEU A 175 0.58 7.85 1.68
N TRP A 176 1.39 8.89 1.94
CA TRP A 176 1.78 9.90 0.96
C TRP A 176 2.51 9.27 -0.23
N CYS A 177 3.51 8.42 0.02
CA CYS A 177 4.23 7.70 -1.02
C CYS A 177 3.29 6.81 -1.86
N LYS A 178 2.39 6.07 -1.18
CA LYS A 178 1.50 5.09 -1.82
C LYS A 178 0.40 5.71 -2.67
N ILE A 179 -0.03 6.94 -2.38
CA ILE A 179 -1.02 7.65 -3.21
C ILE A 179 -0.54 7.84 -4.66
N TYR A 180 0.77 7.96 -4.87
CA TYR A 180 1.34 8.16 -6.21
C TYR A 180 1.54 6.87 -7.01
N VAL A 181 1.38 5.69 -6.40
CA VAL A 181 1.59 4.41 -7.09
C VAL A 181 0.27 3.98 -7.73
N GLN A 182 0.08 4.35 -9.00
CA GLN A 182 -1.15 4.05 -9.75
C GLN A 182 -0.92 3.44 -11.13
N ASN A 183 0.12 2.61 -11.25
CA ASN A 183 0.38 1.89 -12.48
C ASN A 183 -0.69 0.83 -12.74
N ARG A 184 -0.91 0.51 -14.02
CA ARG A 184 -1.86 -0.55 -14.44
C ARG A 184 -1.65 -1.88 -13.72
N GLU A 185 -0.38 -2.29 -13.64
CA GLU A 185 0.02 -3.59 -13.06
C GLU A 185 0.36 -3.47 -11.56
N HIS A 186 0.41 -2.25 -11.02
CA HIS A 186 0.76 -2.00 -9.63
C HIS A 186 0.09 -0.72 -9.11
N PHE A 187 -0.97 -0.89 -8.32
CA PHE A 187 -1.80 0.18 -7.77
C PHE A 187 -1.94 0.00 -6.26
N ASP A 188 -1.50 0.99 -5.49
CA ASP A 188 -1.46 0.92 -4.02
C ASP A 188 -2.70 1.51 -3.34
N GLY A 189 -3.76 1.87 -4.09
CA GLY A 189 -4.95 2.48 -3.47
C GLY A 189 -5.62 1.60 -2.40
N ALA A 190 -5.52 0.27 -2.52
CA ALA A 190 -5.98 -0.64 -1.47
C ALA A 190 -5.14 -0.53 -0.18
N ASP A 191 -3.83 -0.35 -0.30
CA ASP A 191 -2.95 -0.15 0.87
C ASP A 191 -3.27 1.15 1.59
N VAL A 192 -3.47 2.23 0.83
CA VAL A 192 -3.89 3.52 1.40
C VAL A 192 -5.20 3.37 2.15
N ASN A 193 -6.19 2.69 1.56
CA ASN A 193 -7.47 2.42 2.18
C ASN A 193 -7.35 1.58 3.46
N HIS A 194 -6.47 0.58 3.49
CA HIS A 194 -6.23 -0.23 4.69
C HIS A 194 -5.54 0.56 5.80
N ILE A 195 -4.58 1.44 5.47
CA ILE A 195 -3.98 2.37 6.43
C ILE A 195 -5.07 3.27 7.03
N LEU A 196 -5.91 3.89 6.19
CA LEU A 196 -6.99 4.74 6.66
C LEU A 196 -7.96 3.99 7.57
N LEU A 197 -8.39 2.79 7.20
CA LEU A 197 -9.30 1.99 8.02
C LEU A 197 -8.71 1.63 9.39
N ARG A 198 -7.43 1.21 9.43
CA ARG A 198 -6.81 0.64 10.63
C ARG A 198 -6.09 1.66 11.50
N TRP A 199 -5.62 2.76 10.91
CA TRP A 199 -4.80 3.77 11.58
C TRP A 199 -5.33 5.20 11.42
N GLY A 200 -6.36 5.44 10.59
CA GLY A 200 -6.77 6.78 10.20
C GLY A 200 -7.24 7.71 11.34
N LYS A 201 -7.73 7.16 12.45
CA LYS A 201 -8.09 7.94 13.66
C LYS A 201 -6.87 8.53 14.38
N LYS A 202 -5.66 8.01 14.12
CA LYS A 202 -4.40 8.45 14.72
C LYS A 202 -3.56 9.32 13.78
N LEU A 203 -3.96 9.45 12.52
CA LEU A 203 -3.22 10.23 11.54
C LEU A 203 -3.31 11.73 11.83
N ASP A 204 -2.19 12.43 11.64
CA ASP A 204 -2.20 13.88 11.51
C ASP A 204 -2.67 14.28 10.11
N TRP A 205 -3.97 14.55 10.01
CA TRP A 205 -4.61 14.96 8.76
C TRP A 205 -4.13 16.31 8.23
N LYS A 206 -3.59 17.20 9.07
CA LYS A 206 -2.99 18.45 8.60
C LYS A 206 -1.68 18.16 7.91
N ARG A 207 -0.83 17.30 8.50
CA ARG A 207 0.41 16.84 7.87
C ARG A 207 0.16 16.16 6.53
N ILE A 208 -0.87 15.31 6.45
CA ILE A 208 -1.26 14.66 5.18
C ILE A 208 -1.64 15.72 4.13
N LEU A 209 -2.47 16.70 4.51
CA LEU A 209 -2.83 17.79 3.61
C LEU A 209 -1.60 18.58 3.18
N ASP A 210 -0.71 18.95 4.10
CA ASP A 210 0.51 19.71 3.80
C ASP A 210 1.43 18.96 2.81
N ARG A 211 1.57 17.64 2.97
CA ARG A 211 2.35 16.78 2.05
C ARG A 211 1.70 16.64 0.66
N LEU A 212 0.37 16.66 0.60
CA LEU A 212 -0.39 16.48 -0.63
C LEU A 212 -0.94 17.78 -1.21
N ASP A 213 -0.65 18.95 -0.62
CA ASP A 213 -1.32 20.21 -0.96
C ASP A 213 -1.20 20.55 -2.45
N GLN A 214 0.00 20.36 -3.02
CA GLN A 214 0.25 20.55 -4.45
C GLN A 214 -0.60 19.63 -5.36
N HIS A 215 -0.91 18.43 -4.88
CA HIS A 215 -1.66 17.38 -5.59
C HIS A 215 -2.92 16.98 -4.82
N TRP A 216 -3.60 17.96 -4.23
CA TRP A 216 -4.77 17.74 -3.37
C TRP A 216 -5.90 16.98 -4.08
N HIS A 217 -5.95 17.03 -5.42
CA HIS A 217 -6.83 16.22 -6.26
C HIS A 217 -6.73 14.73 -5.96
N LEU A 218 -5.51 14.22 -5.76
CA LEU A 218 -5.26 12.81 -5.47
C LEU A 218 -5.77 12.45 -4.06
N LEU A 219 -5.59 13.35 -3.09
CA LEU A 219 -6.12 13.18 -1.74
C LEU A 219 -7.66 13.17 -1.75
N LEU A 220 -8.30 14.10 -2.47
CA LEU A 220 -9.76 14.12 -2.59
C LEU A 220 -10.28 12.85 -3.26
N ALA A 221 -9.68 12.43 -4.39
CA ALA A 221 -10.06 11.21 -5.09
C ALA A 221 -9.94 9.98 -4.17
N GLN A 222 -8.84 9.89 -3.41
CA GLN A 222 -8.64 8.80 -2.44
C GLN A 222 -9.69 8.83 -1.31
N ILE A 223 -10.04 10.01 -0.78
CA ILE A 223 -11.07 10.15 0.25
C ILE A 223 -12.42 9.70 -0.29
N ILE A 224 -12.80 10.11 -1.51
CA ILE A 224 -14.06 9.68 -2.14
C ILE A 224 -14.08 8.16 -2.32
N MET A 225 -12.97 7.57 -2.80
CA MET A 225 -12.84 6.12 -2.92
C MET A 225 -12.96 5.42 -1.56
N PHE A 226 -12.33 5.95 -0.52
CA PHE A 226 -12.43 5.40 0.83
C PHE A 226 -13.86 5.44 1.37
N GLN A 227 -14.61 6.53 1.14
CA GLN A 227 -16.03 6.62 1.53
C GLN A 227 -16.90 5.60 0.80
N PHE A 228 -16.61 5.32 -0.47
CA PHE A 228 -17.29 4.28 -1.24
C PHE A 228 -16.98 2.87 -0.71
N ILE A 229 -15.73 2.60 -0.38
CA ILE A 229 -15.28 1.27 0.08
C ILE A 229 -15.72 0.99 1.52
N TYR A 230 -15.68 1.99 2.41
CA TYR A 230 -16.03 1.86 3.83
C TYR A 230 -17.11 2.87 4.24
N PRO A 231 -18.35 2.73 3.73
CA PRO A 231 -19.43 3.69 3.97
C PRO A 231 -19.89 3.75 5.44
N ALA A 232 -19.61 2.72 6.24
CA ALA A 232 -19.92 2.69 7.66
C ALA A 232 -18.88 3.44 8.51
N ASP A 233 -17.61 3.43 8.10
CA ASP A 233 -16.48 3.82 8.94
C ASP A 233 -15.99 5.25 8.67
N TYR A 234 -16.12 5.74 7.43
CA TYR A 234 -15.42 6.96 6.99
C TYR A 234 -15.69 8.19 7.86
N ARG A 235 -16.90 8.32 8.41
CA ARG A 235 -17.30 9.50 9.20
C ARG A 235 -16.52 9.66 10.49
N GLU A 236 -16.06 8.55 11.07
CA GLU A 236 -15.27 8.57 12.30
C GLU A 236 -13.76 8.67 12.04
N ILE A 237 -13.35 8.55 10.77
CA ILE A 237 -11.94 8.44 10.38
C ILE A 237 -11.49 9.71 9.66
N VAL A 238 -12.23 10.13 8.62
CA VAL A 238 -11.89 11.30 7.81
C VAL A 238 -12.52 12.55 8.44
N PRO A 239 -11.73 13.56 8.85
CA PRO A 239 -12.28 14.77 9.42
C PRO A 239 -13.15 15.53 8.41
N LYS A 240 -14.34 15.97 8.85
CA LYS A 240 -15.25 16.73 7.98
C LYS A 240 -14.61 17.99 7.40
N TRP A 241 -13.81 18.71 8.19
CA TRP A 241 -13.14 19.94 7.75
C TRP A 241 -12.24 19.72 6.53
N LEU A 242 -11.57 18.57 6.45
CA LEU A 242 -10.67 18.25 5.34
C LEU A 242 -11.47 17.99 4.06
N PHE A 243 -12.56 17.24 4.18
CA PHE A 243 -13.44 17.00 3.04
C PHE A 243 -14.08 18.30 2.55
N ASP A 244 -14.57 19.15 3.46
CA ASP A 244 -15.16 20.44 3.10
C ASP A 244 -14.15 21.34 2.36
N GLU A 245 -12.93 21.47 2.89
CA GLU A 245 -11.82 22.23 2.26
C GLU A 245 -11.50 21.72 0.85
N LEU A 246 -11.35 20.41 0.67
CA LEU A 246 -11.01 19.83 -0.63
C LEU A 246 -12.15 19.97 -1.65
N MET A 247 -13.40 19.86 -1.20
CA MET A 247 -14.58 20.09 -2.05
C MET A 247 -14.71 21.57 -2.44
N GLU A 248 -14.43 22.50 -1.53
CA GLU A 248 -14.39 23.93 -1.82
C GLU A 248 -13.32 24.26 -2.88
N ARG A 249 -12.11 23.71 -2.73
CA ARG A 249 -11.05 23.84 -3.75
C ARG A 249 -11.48 23.31 -5.11
N ALA A 250 -12.16 22.16 -5.15
CA ALA A 250 -12.69 21.57 -6.37
C ALA A 250 -13.75 22.45 -7.03
N GLN A 251 -14.65 23.04 -6.25
CA GLN A 251 -15.64 23.98 -6.75
C GLN A 251 -14.99 25.22 -7.36
N GLN A 252 -14.01 25.81 -6.66
CA GLN A 252 -13.31 27.03 -7.08
C GLN A 252 -12.46 26.85 -8.35
N GLN A 253 -12.16 25.61 -8.79
CA GLN A 253 -11.37 25.40 -10.01
C GLN A 253 -12.04 25.97 -11.27
N TYR A 254 -13.38 26.03 -11.30
CA TYR A 254 -14.13 26.58 -12.42
C TYR A 254 -14.15 28.11 -12.45
N ASP A 255 -13.78 28.76 -11.34
CA ASP A 255 -13.63 30.20 -11.26
C ASP A 255 -12.29 30.66 -11.86
N LEU A 256 -11.33 29.74 -12.02
CA LEU A 256 -10.02 30.01 -12.60
C LEU A 256 -10.05 29.97 -14.13
N PRO A 257 -9.24 30.82 -14.80
CA PRO A 257 -9.07 30.72 -16.24
C PRO A 257 -8.35 29.41 -16.62
N SER A 258 -8.66 28.90 -17.82
CA SER A 258 -7.94 27.74 -18.38
C SER A 258 -6.44 27.99 -18.46
N ALA A 259 -5.65 26.96 -18.16
CA ALA A 259 -4.21 27.00 -18.35
C ALA A 259 -3.86 27.23 -19.83
N LYS A 260 -2.91 28.13 -20.09
CA LYS A 260 -2.39 28.38 -21.45
C LYS A 260 -1.56 27.22 -21.97
N GLU A 261 -0.81 26.59 -21.08
CA GLU A 261 0.07 25.47 -21.37
C GLU A 261 -0.68 24.15 -21.21
N ARG A 262 -0.56 23.26 -22.20
CA ARG A 262 -1.13 21.92 -22.15
C ARG A 262 -0.20 21.00 -21.37
N VAL A 263 -0.35 20.95 -20.05
CA VAL A 263 0.47 20.09 -19.18
C VAL A 263 -0.30 18.80 -18.85
N CYS A 264 0.32 17.64 -19.07
CA CYS A 264 -0.19 16.37 -18.56
C CYS A 264 0.55 15.98 -17.29
N ARG A 265 -0.20 15.86 -16.19
CA ARG A 265 0.33 15.43 -14.87
C ARG A 265 0.28 13.92 -14.67
N GLY A 266 -0.30 13.17 -15.60
CA GLY A 266 -0.40 11.71 -15.55
C GLY A 266 0.93 10.98 -15.28
N PRO A 267 2.08 11.41 -15.87
CA PRO A 267 3.37 10.80 -15.58
C PRO A 267 3.84 10.86 -14.11
N ILE A 268 3.21 11.67 -13.25
CA ILE A 268 3.47 11.67 -11.81
C ILE A 268 2.99 10.36 -11.14
N ILE A 269 1.90 9.77 -11.65
CA ILE A 269 1.28 8.56 -11.09
C ILE A 269 1.47 7.31 -11.97
N ASP A 270 1.70 7.48 -13.28
CA ASP A 270 2.09 6.40 -14.18
C ASP A 270 2.81 6.93 -15.44
N GLN A 271 4.10 6.67 -15.58
CA GLN A 271 4.88 7.11 -16.75
C GLN A 271 4.60 6.28 -18.02
N THR A 272 4.08 5.05 -17.87
CA THR A 272 3.86 4.13 -18.98
C THR A 272 2.52 4.39 -19.64
N GLN A 273 1.45 4.50 -18.86
CA GLN A 273 0.10 4.69 -19.40
C GLN A 273 -0.08 6.08 -20.03
N TYR A 274 0.54 7.12 -19.46
CA TYR A 274 0.46 8.50 -19.98
C TYR A 274 1.57 8.85 -20.97
N LYS A 275 2.27 7.85 -21.52
CA LYS A 275 3.34 8.06 -22.50
C LYS A 275 2.83 8.70 -23.80
N ILE A 276 1.62 8.32 -24.23
CA ILE A 276 1.01 8.84 -25.46
C ILE A 276 0.71 10.34 -25.36
N ASP A 277 0.28 10.80 -24.17
CA ASP A 277 -0.02 12.20 -23.89
C ASP A 277 1.18 13.10 -24.22
N ILE A 278 2.38 12.64 -23.88
CA ILE A 278 3.60 13.41 -24.10
C ILE A 278 4.18 13.18 -25.50
N LYS A 279 4.26 11.92 -25.96
CA LYS A 279 4.93 11.58 -27.24
C LYS A 279 4.13 11.92 -28.49
N GLU A 280 2.81 11.87 -28.39
CA GLU A 280 1.93 11.95 -29.56
C GLU A 280 0.93 13.09 -29.45
N TRP A 281 0.45 13.44 -28.25
CA TRP A 281 -0.57 14.49 -28.06
C TRP A 281 0.00 15.86 -27.68
N ASP A 282 1.34 15.97 -27.64
CA ASP A 282 2.11 17.21 -27.42
C ASP A 282 1.76 17.92 -26.10
N TYR A 283 1.48 17.14 -25.05
CA TYR A 283 1.40 17.69 -23.70
C TYR A 283 2.80 17.87 -23.11
N LYS A 284 3.02 18.99 -22.42
CA LYS A 284 4.21 19.19 -21.59
C LYS A 284 4.14 18.29 -20.35
N VAL A 285 5.27 17.72 -19.95
CA VAL A 285 5.39 16.97 -18.69
C VAL A 285 5.78 17.91 -17.54
N THR A 286 5.52 17.49 -16.30
CA THR A 286 5.78 18.25 -15.07
C THR A 286 7.26 18.34 -14.68
N THR A 287 8.12 17.48 -15.22
CA THR A 287 9.58 17.49 -14.98
C THR A 287 10.34 18.08 -16.18
N ILE A 288 11.57 18.57 -15.96
CA ILE A 288 12.38 19.30 -16.98
C ILE A 288 12.76 18.46 -18.22
N MET A 289 12.38 17.18 -18.33
CA MET A 289 12.63 16.39 -19.53
C MET A 289 11.44 16.35 -20.48
N THR A 290 11.57 17.13 -21.55
CA THR A 290 11.03 16.85 -22.89
C THR A 290 11.33 15.40 -23.28
N VAL A 291 10.33 14.74 -23.85
CA VAL A 291 10.37 13.32 -24.24
C VAL A 291 11.07 13.12 -25.58
#